data_AF-A0A2S0VVQ4-F1
#
_entry.id   AF-A0A2S0VVQ4-F1
#
_cell.length_a   1.000
_cell.length_b   1.000
_cell.length_c   1.000
_cell.angle_alpha   90.00
_cell.angle_beta   90.00
_cell.angle_gamma   90.00
#
_symmetry.space_group_name_H-M   'P 1'
#
loop_
_entity.id
_entity.type
_entity.pdbx_description
1 polymer ?
#
loop_
_entity_poly.entity_id
_entity_poly.type
_entity_poly.pdbx_seq_one_letter_code
_entity_poly.pdbx_strand_id
1 'polypeptide(L)'
;MQIIYINREPVELYKILKFENLVAGGGEAKLVIAEGYVLVNGELETQKRKKIYHGDVIEFDGETFQVEREAGVVATAKSASSTQSKTTSKSENNKPTKVKRPAIRF
;
A
#
# COMPACT_ATOMS: atom_id res chain seq x y z
N MET A 1 -1.24 4.36 -13.17
CA MET A 1 -0.48 5.04 -12.11
C MET A 1 -1.11 6.42 -11.92
N GLN A 2 -1.65 6.68 -10.73
CA GLN A 2 -2.32 7.93 -10.37
C GLN A 2 -1.48 8.73 -9.37
N ILE A 3 -1.70 10.04 -9.28
CA ILE A 3 -0.95 10.93 -8.39
C ILE A 3 -1.89 11.43 -7.28
N ILE A 4 -1.46 11.26 -6.04
CA ILE A 4 -2.18 11.72 -4.84
C ILE A 4 -1.47 12.95 -4.29
N TYR A 5 -2.17 14.08 -4.26
CA TYR A 5 -1.63 15.32 -3.72
C TYR A 5 -1.85 15.43 -2.22
N ILE A 6 -0.77 15.58 -1.47
CA ILE A 6 -0.79 15.82 -0.03
C ILE A 6 -0.34 17.25 0.30
N ASN A 7 -1.07 17.90 1.21
CA ASN A 7 -0.79 19.27 1.64
C ASN A 7 0.18 19.35 2.83
N ARG A 8 0.31 18.27 3.60
CA ARG A 8 1.13 18.20 4.80
C ARG A 8 1.81 16.84 4.88
N GLU A 9 3.02 16.80 5.40
CA GLU A 9 3.75 15.58 5.72
C GLU A 9 4.17 15.60 7.19
N PRO A 10 4.21 14.44 7.88
CA PRO A 10 3.85 13.10 7.39
C PRO A 10 2.32 12.87 7.34
N VAL A 11 1.86 12.06 6.38
CA VAL A 11 0.47 11.56 6.32
C VAL A 11 0.43 10.10 6.76
N GLU A 12 -0.64 9.69 7.45
CA GLU A 12 -0.83 8.28 7.80
C GLU A 12 -1.45 7.51 6.62
N LEU A 13 -0.95 6.31 6.33
CA LEU A 13 -1.40 5.46 5.21
C LEU A 13 -2.94 5.28 5.15
N TYR A 14 -3.59 4.96 6.27
CA TYR A 14 -5.05 4.78 6.30
C TYR A 14 -5.84 6.05 5.91
N LYS A 15 -5.26 7.24 6.10
CA LYS A 15 -5.89 8.50 5.68
C LYS A 15 -5.84 8.65 4.17
N ILE A 16 -4.72 8.27 3.55
CA ILE A 16 -4.54 8.34 2.10
C ILE A 16 -5.59 7.46 1.41
N LEU A 17 -5.71 6.20 1.82
CA LEU A 17 -6.73 5.27 1.30
C LEU A 17 -8.16 5.82 1.43
N LYS A 18 -8.46 6.51 2.54
CA LYS A 18 -9.76 7.14 2.74
C LYS A 18 -9.97 8.37 1.84
N PHE A 19 -8.95 9.21 1.66
CA PHE A 19 -9.08 10.44 0.88
C PHE A 19 -9.24 10.18 -0.61
N GLU A 20 -8.56 9.16 -1.13
CA GLU A 20 -8.71 8.68 -2.50
C GLU A 20 -9.95 7.80 -2.70
N ASN A 21 -10.79 7.65 -1.67
CA ASN A 21 -12.02 6.86 -1.72
C ASN A 21 -11.80 5.40 -2.18
N LEU A 22 -10.61 4.85 -1.92
CA LEU A 22 -10.24 3.46 -2.23
C LEU A 22 -10.94 2.45 -1.32
N VAL A 23 -11.47 2.94 -0.19
CA VAL A 23 -12.18 2.16 0.81
C VAL A 23 -13.42 2.94 1.27
N ALA A 24 -14.46 2.24 1.71
CA ALA A 24 -15.72 2.85 2.15
C ALA A 24 -15.58 3.61 3.48
N GLY A 25 -14.53 3.35 4.26
CA GLY A 25 -14.29 4.10 5.49
C GLY A 25 -12.96 3.86 6.17
N GLY A 26 -12.68 4.65 7.21
CA GLY A 26 -11.42 4.55 7.96
C GLY A 26 -11.26 3.27 8.80
N GLY A 27 -12.35 2.55 9.07
CA GLY A 27 -12.31 1.23 9.71
C GLY A 27 -11.81 0.16 8.74
N GLU A 28 -12.39 0.15 7.53
CA GLU A 28 -11.97 -0.72 6.44
C GLU A 28 -10.53 -0.44 6.00
N ALA A 29 -10.14 0.84 5.88
CA ALA A 29 -8.76 1.24 5.61
C ALA A 29 -7.75 0.53 6.53
N LYS A 30 -8.07 0.47 7.83
CA LYS A 30 -7.20 -0.18 8.83
C LYS A 30 -7.23 -1.69 8.72
N LEU A 31 -8.35 -2.27 8.29
CA LEU A 31 -8.49 -3.71 8.11
C LEU A 31 -7.68 -4.17 6.91
N VAL A 32 -7.85 -3.53 5.74
CA VAL A 32 -7.13 -3.91 4.51
C VAL A 32 -5.62 -3.75 4.66
N ILE A 33 -5.15 -2.72 5.38
CA ILE A 33 -3.73 -2.59 5.73
C ILE A 33 -3.30 -3.74 6.64
N ALA A 34 -4.06 -4.04 7.71
CA ALA A 34 -3.69 -5.12 8.64
C ALA A 34 -3.63 -6.49 7.98
N GLU A 35 -4.49 -6.72 6.99
CA GLU A 35 -4.55 -7.95 6.21
C GLU A 35 -3.48 -8.02 5.12
N GLY A 36 -2.73 -6.93 4.89
CA GLY A 36 -1.63 -6.89 3.92
C GLY A 36 -2.11 -6.73 2.48
N TYR A 37 -3.26 -6.10 2.23
CA TYR A 37 -3.72 -5.79 0.87
C TYR A 37 -3.08 -4.53 0.29
N VAL A 38 -2.22 -3.85 1.06
CA VAL A 38 -1.56 -2.61 0.67
C VAL A 38 -0.06 -2.83 0.60
N LEU A 39 0.53 -2.42 -0.52
CA LEU A 39 1.97 -2.41 -0.74
C LEU A 39 2.46 -0.96 -0.68
N VAL A 40 3.60 -0.72 -0.03
CA VAL A 40 4.28 0.57 -0.05
C VAL A 40 5.69 0.33 -0.57
N ASN A 41 6.06 1.01 -1.65
CA ASN A 41 7.34 0.85 -2.33
C ASN A 41 7.64 -0.61 -2.72
N GLY A 42 6.60 -1.40 -3.02
CA GLY A 42 6.69 -2.81 -3.39
C GLY A 42 6.75 -3.80 -2.21
N GLU A 43 6.67 -3.34 -0.97
CA GLU A 43 6.66 -4.17 0.23
C GLU A 43 5.28 -4.19 0.90
N LEU A 44 4.86 -5.35 1.40
CA LEU A 44 3.58 -5.50 2.10
C LEU A 44 3.60 -4.70 3.41
N GLU A 45 2.74 -3.69 3.51
CA GLU A 45 2.69 -2.81 4.67
C GLU A 45 1.48 -3.18 5.54
N THR A 46 1.74 -3.54 6.80
CA THR A 46 0.70 -3.88 7.78
C THR A 46 0.51 -2.80 8.85
N GLN A 47 1.35 -1.76 8.85
CA GLN A 47 1.26 -0.67 9.81
C GLN A 47 0.19 0.35 9.38
N LYS A 48 -0.99 0.24 9.98
CA LYS A 48 -2.15 1.13 9.79
C LYS A 48 -1.81 2.63 9.82
N ARG A 49 -0.89 3.02 10.70
CA ARG A 49 -0.44 4.41 10.90
C ARG A 49 1.00 4.62 10.39
N LYS A 50 1.43 3.86 9.37
CA LYS A 50 2.69 4.12 8.69
C LYS A 50 2.68 5.56 8.20
N LYS A 51 3.78 6.27 8.45
CA LYS A 51 4.00 7.62 7.94
C LYS A 51 4.46 7.51 6.49
N ILE A 52 3.71 8.17 5.62
CA ILE A 52 3.96 8.27 4.18
C ILE A 52 4.42 9.70 3.89
N TYR A 53 5.38 9.81 2.99
CA TYR A 53 6.03 11.05 2.58
C TYR A 53 5.89 11.25 1.08
N HIS A 54 6.27 12.44 0.62
CA HIS A 54 6.39 12.70 -0.80
C HIS A 54 7.36 11.72 -1.48
N GLY A 55 6.93 11.21 -2.63
CA GLY A 55 7.69 10.27 -3.46
C GLY A 55 7.41 8.80 -3.14
N ASP A 56 6.70 8.50 -2.05
CA ASP A 56 6.27 7.12 -1.77
C ASP A 56 5.26 6.63 -2.81
N VAL A 57 5.36 5.35 -3.13
CA VAL A 57 4.45 4.65 -4.05
C VAL A 57 3.60 3.67 -3.26
N ILE A 58 2.29 3.80 -3.34
CA ILE A 58 1.30 2.92 -2.71
C ILE A 58 0.66 2.08 -3.81
N GLU A 59 0.52 0.78 -3.58
CA GLU A 59 -0.23 -0.10 -4.46
C GLU A 59 -1.34 -0.79 -3.69
N PHE A 60 -2.55 -0.74 -4.25
CA PHE A 60 -3.77 -1.27 -3.65
C PHE A 60 -4.70 -1.75 -4.77
N ASP A 61 -5.26 -2.95 -4.64
CA ASP A 61 -6.18 -3.57 -5.61
C ASP A 61 -5.66 -3.59 -7.06
N GLY A 62 -4.34 -3.72 -7.25
CA GLY A 62 -3.68 -3.70 -8.56
C GLY A 62 -3.54 -2.31 -9.18
N GLU A 63 -3.92 -1.25 -8.45
CA GLU A 63 -3.71 0.13 -8.84
C GLU A 63 -2.50 0.73 -8.10
N THR A 64 -1.72 1.53 -8.81
CA THR A 64 -0.51 2.17 -8.28
C THR A 64 -0.71 3.68 -8.15
N PHE A 65 -0.38 4.22 -6.99
CA PHE A 65 -0.52 5.61 -6.61
C PHE A 65 0.82 6.18 -6.18
N GLN A 66 1.18 7.34 -6.71
CA GLN A 66 2.38 8.07 -6.31
C GLN A 66 1.98 9.27 -5.46
N VAL A 67 2.64 9.43 -4.31
CA VAL A 67 2.35 10.53 -3.39
C VAL A 67 3.17 11.76 -3.78
N GLU A 68 2.48 12.82 -4.20
CA GLU A 68 3.07 14.11 -4.49
C GLU A 68 2.65 15.17 -3.47
N ARG A 69 3.58 16.05 -3.10
CA ARG A 69 3.23 17.17 -2.24
C ARG A 69 2.81 18.34 -3.11
N GLU A 70 1.63 18.88 -2.87
CA GLU A 70 1.23 20.16 -3.44
C GLU A 70 2.00 21.28 -2.71
N ALA A 71 3.20 21.56 -3.21
CA ALA A 71 4.08 22.56 -2.62
C ALA A 71 3.71 23.94 -3.15
N GLY A 72 3.12 24.77 -2.30
CA GLY A 72 3.30 26.22 -2.40
C GLY A 72 4.81 26.52 -2.29
N VAL A 73 5.43 26.79 -3.44
CA VAL A 73 6.83 27.19 -3.71
C VAL A 73 7.71 27.35 -2.46
N VAL A 74 8.44 26.30 -2.06
CA VAL A 74 9.77 26.40 -1.43
C VAL A 74 10.42 25.02 -1.27
N ALA A 75 11.73 25.00 -1.54
CA ALA A 75 12.72 23.94 -1.29
C ALA A 75 12.91 22.90 -2.41
N THR A 76 13.59 23.36 -3.47
CA THR A 76 14.66 22.61 -4.11
C THR A 76 15.59 21.96 -3.09
N ALA A 77 15.70 20.62 -3.07
CA ALA A 77 16.97 19.86 -3.09
C ALA A 77 16.75 18.38 -2.72
N LYS A 78 17.01 17.51 -3.70
CA LYS A 78 17.84 16.30 -3.58
C LYS A 78 17.30 15.13 -2.72
N SER A 79 16.77 14.10 -3.38
CA SER A 79 17.36 12.76 -3.26
C SER A 79 17.06 11.91 -4.49
N ALA A 80 18.05 11.82 -5.37
CA ALA A 80 18.17 10.72 -6.31
C ALA A 80 19.09 9.67 -5.65
N SER A 81 18.59 8.45 -5.49
CA SER A 81 19.40 7.26 -5.22
C SER A 81 18.52 6.04 -5.53
N SER A 82 18.72 5.41 -6.69
CA SER A 82 19.47 4.15 -6.79
C SER A 82 18.63 2.96 -6.31
N THR A 83 18.48 1.82 -6.97
CA THR A 83 19.28 1.18 -8.01
C THR A 83 18.73 -0.24 -8.08
N GLN A 84 18.48 -0.74 -9.30
CA GLN A 84 18.71 -2.12 -9.77
C GLN A 84 18.11 -3.27 -8.91
N SER A 85 17.34 -4.23 -9.41
CA SER A 85 17.54 -5.03 -10.62
C SER A 85 16.94 -6.41 -10.33
N LYS A 86 16.51 -7.11 -11.40
CA LYS A 86 16.41 -8.59 -11.49
C LYS A 86 15.36 -9.23 -10.54
N THR A 87 14.54 -10.19 -10.94
CA THR A 87 14.62 -11.17 -12.01
C THR A 87 13.23 -11.78 -12.18
N THR A 88 12.87 -11.99 -13.44
CA THR A 88 11.95 -13.01 -13.97
C THR A 88 11.88 -14.32 -13.16
N SER A 89 10.67 -14.87 -12.96
CA SER A 89 10.31 -16.25 -13.39
C SER A 89 8.93 -16.71 -12.90
N LYS A 90 8.07 -17.11 -13.87
CA LYS A 90 7.04 -18.17 -13.86
C LYS A 90 6.79 -18.94 -12.56
N SER A 91 5.51 -19.04 -12.17
CA SER A 91 4.79 -20.29 -11.82
C SER A 91 3.36 -19.90 -11.45
N GLU A 92 2.33 -20.11 -12.28
CA GLU A 92 1.70 -21.41 -12.52
C GLU A 92 1.35 -22.15 -11.22
N ASN A 93 0.05 -22.17 -10.95
CA ASN A 93 -0.71 -23.23 -10.30
C ASN A 93 -0.36 -23.58 -8.84
N ASN A 94 -1.28 -23.32 -7.91
CA ASN A 94 -1.88 -24.39 -7.12
C ASN A 94 -3.08 -23.89 -6.30
N LYS A 95 -4.26 -24.29 -6.78
CA LYS A 95 -5.44 -24.54 -5.96
C LYS A 95 -5.08 -25.57 -4.86
N PRO A 96 -5.65 -25.46 -3.66
CA PRO A 96 -6.21 -26.68 -3.08
C PRO A 96 -7.62 -26.47 -2.59
N THR A 97 -8.50 -27.29 -3.17
CA THR A 97 -9.88 -27.50 -2.78
C THR A 97 -9.94 -28.29 -1.46
N LYS A 98 -10.66 -27.76 -0.46
CA LYS A 98 -11.52 -28.42 0.54
C LYS A 98 -11.10 -29.80 1.11
N VAL A 99 -10.80 -29.87 2.42
CA VAL A 99 -10.94 -31.12 3.21
C VAL A 99 -11.61 -30.85 4.56
N LYS A 100 -12.59 -31.72 4.88
CA LYS A 100 -13.50 -31.71 6.05
C LYS A 100 -12.75 -31.83 7.38
N ARG A 101 -13.17 -31.06 8.39
CA ARG A 101 -12.82 -31.31 9.80
C ARG A 101 -13.67 -32.47 10.34
N PRO A 102 -13.10 -33.53 10.95
CA PRO A 102 -13.90 -34.51 11.67
C PRO A 102 -14.30 -33.96 13.04
N ALA A 103 -15.53 -34.24 13.45
CA ALA A 103 -15.98 -34.08 14.83
C ALA A 103 -15.45 -35.25 15.65
N ILE A 104 -14.77 -34.98 16.77
CA ILE A 104 -14.60 -35.97 17.83
C ILE A 104 -15.03 -35.33 19.15
N ARG A 105 -15.96 -36.04 19.77
CA ARG A 105 -16.65 -35.81 21.03
C ARG A 105 -15.99 -36.73 22.05
N PHE A 106 -15.55 -36.20 23.17
CA PHE A 106 -15.35 -36.93 24.41
C PHE A 106 -15.80 -36.03 25.56
#